data_AF-A0A8J6HJI1-F1
#
_entry.id   AF-A0A8J6HJI1-F1
#
_cell.length_a   1.000
_cell.length_b   1.000
_cell.length_c   1.000
_cell.angle_alpha   90.00
_cell.angle_beta   90.00
_cell.angle_gamma   90.00
#
_symmetry.space_group_name_H-M   'P 1'
#
loop_
_entity.id
_entity.type
_entity.pdbx_description
1 polymer ?
#
loop_
_entity_poly.entity_id
_entity_poly.type
_entity_poly.pdbx_seq_one_letter_code
_entity_poly.pdbx_strand_id
1 'polypeptide(L)'
;MAIIASYFADRLLRSGRLSVTVTRKAFTTFAILTPAFLMVIQAFCGEDAVVTVVVFTASLFFNGAVTAGYLSNGLDIAPNFSGTIFGMANTLSSFGGWLSTKIVAILTNEQQTFAQWRYVFWILVGTYAAGALVYLLLGSGELQRWNSVEEEAVNGGSKEMQPLKKDEKEVLA
;
A
#
# COMPACT_ATOMS: atom_id res chain seq x y z
N MET A 1 -12.25 -6.54 -4.43
CA MET A 1 -11.00 -7.25 -4.12
C MET A 1 -10.55 -7.11 -2.67
N ALA A 2 -10.51 -5.92 -2.08
CA ALA A 2 -9.97 -5.68 -0.72
C ALA A 2 -10.42 -6.69 0.35
N ILE A 3 -11.73 -6.87 0.54
CA ILE A 3 -12.28 -7.80 1.54
C ILE A 3 -11.85 -9.24 1.26
N ILE A 4 -11.88 -9.66 -0.01
CA ILE A 4 -11.49 -11.01 -0.44
C ILE A 4 -9.99 -11.23 -0.15
N ALA A 5 -9.14 -10.29 -0.57
CA ALA A 5 -7.70 -10.36 -0.33
C ALA A 5 -7.37 -10.42 1.17
N SER A 6 -8.02 -9.59 1.98
CA SER A 6 -7.84 -9.57 3.43
C SER A 6 -8.30 -10.89 4.07
N TYR A 7 -9.45 -11.44 3.66
CA TYR A 7 -9.93 -12.73 4.15
C TYR A 7 -8.95 -13.87 3.82
N PHE A 8 -8.45 -13.92 2.59
CA PHE A 8 -7.45 -14.93 2.20
C PHE A 8 -6.12 -14.74 2.92
N ALA A 9 -5.66 -13.49 3.07
CA ALA A 9 -4.45 -13.19 3.83
C ALA A 9 -4.59 -13.65 5.29
N ASP A 10 -5.69 -13.30 5.96
CA ASP A 10 -5.93 -13.70 7.35
C ASP A 10 -5.98 -15.22 7.50
N ARG A 11 -6.61 -15.93 6.55
CA ARG A 11 -6.62 -17.40 6.54
C ARG A 11 -5.21 -17.98 6.37
N LEU A 12 -4.38 -17.35 5.53
CA LEU A 12 -3.01 -17.78 5.28
C LEU A 12 -2.11 -17.54 6.49
N LEU A 13 -2.23 -16.39 7.15
CA LEU A 13 -1.56 -16.10 8.43
C LEU A 13 -2.00 -17.09 9.52
N ARG A 14 -3.30 -17.34 9.67
CA ARG A 14 -3.84 -18.29 10.67
C ARG A 14 -3.38 -19.72 10.45
N SER A 15 -3.02 -20.10 9.22
CA SER A 15 -2.52 -21.44 8.92
C SER A 15 -1.10 -21.70 9.46
N GLY A 16 -0.38 -20.66 9.89
CA GLY A 16 0.98 -20.75 10.41
C GLY A 16 2.04 -21.16 9.37
N ARG A 17 1.66 -21.34 8.10
CA ARG A 17 2.57 -21.82 7.04
C ARG A 17 3.48 -20.74 6.46
N LEU A 18 3.12 -19.46 6.62
CA LEU A 18 3.87 -18.33 6.08
C LEU A 18 4.04 -17.24 7.14
N SER A 19 5.22 -16.63 7.17
CA SER A 19 5.49 -15.45 8.01
C SER A 19 4.63 -14.28 7.55
N VAL A 20 4.31 -13.38 8.49
CA VAL A 20 3.62 -12.11 8.25
C VAL A 20 4.31 -11.35 7.13
N THR A 21 5.64 -11.20 7.21
CA THR A 21 6.46 -10.49 6.21
C THR A 21 6.29 -11.07 4.81
N VAL A 22 6.34 -12.40 4.65
CA VAL A 22 6.23 -13.05 3.34
C VAL A 22 4.83 -12.86 2.77
N THR A 23 3.81 -12.99 3.62
CA THR A 23 2.42 -12.80 3.21
C THR A 23 2.17 -11.36 2.76
N ARG A 24 2.59 -10.36 3.57
CA ARG A 24 2.43 -8.94 3.23
C ARG A 24 3.20 -8.56 1.96
N LYS A 25 4.42 -9.08 1.77
CA LYS A 25 5.18 -8.92 0.53
C LYS A 25 4.43 -9.49 -0.67
N ALA A 26 3.98 -10.75 -0.60
CA ALA A 26 3.27 -11.39 -1.70
C ALA A 26 2.01 -10.62 -2.14
N PHE A 27 1.15 -10.24 -1.19
CA PHE A 27 -0.07 -9.47 -1.50
C PHE A 27 0.24 -8.08 -2.04
N THR A 28 1.25 -7.39 -1.50
CA THR A 28 1.66 -6.06 -1.99
C THR A 28 2.24 -6.15 -3.41
N THR A 29 3.12 -7.10 -3.66
CA THR A 29 3.70 -7.33 -4.98
C THR A 29 2.63 -7.67 -6.01
N PHE A 30 1.67 -8.53 -5.67
CA PHE A 30 0.54 -8.82 -6.54
C PHE A 30 -0.31 -7.56 -6.82
N ALA A 31 -0.62 -6.78 -5.78
CA ALA A 31 -1.44 -5.57 -5.88
C ALA A 31 -0.78 -4.47 -6.72
N ILE A 32 0.55 -4.43 -6.80
CA ILE A 32 1.32 -3.39 -7.50
C ILE A 32 1.75 -3.85 -8.91
N LEU A 33 2.23 -5.09 -9.05
CA LEU A 33 2.67 -5.61 -10.35
C LEU A 33 1.50 -5.83 -11.31
N THR A 34 0.32 -6.17 -10.81
CA THR A 34 -0.86 -6.37 -11.67
C THR A 34 -1.24 -5.05 -12.38
N PRO A 35 -1.45 -3.92 -11.68
CA PRO A 35 -1.56 -2.61 -12.30
C PRO A 35 -0.40 -2.27 -13.24
N ALA A 36 0.85 -2.55 -12.87
CA ALA A 36 2.01 -2.27 -13.71
C ALA A 36 1.92 -2.99 -15.07
N PHE A 37 1.60 -4.28 -15.05
CA PHE A 37 1.41 -5.07 -16.27
C PHE A 37 0.24 -4.55 -17.11
N LEU A 38 -0.87 -4.17 -16.48
CA LEU A 38 -2.02 -3.58 -17.15
C LEU A 38 -1.70 -2.21 -17.79
N MET A 39 -0.83 -1.40 -17.17
CA MET A 39 -0.35 -0.16 -17.78
C MET A 39 0.54 -0.41 -19.01
N VAL A 40 1.30 -1.51 -19.05
CA VAL A 40 2.02 -1.91 -20.27
C VAL A 40 1.03 -2.21 -21.40
N ILE A 41 -0.02 -3.00 -21.13
CA ILE A 41 -1.08 -3.27 -22.11
C ILE A 41 -1.72 -1.96 -22.58
N GLN A 42 -2.00 -1.04 -21.66
CA GLN A 42 -2.58 0.26 -21.96
C GLN A 42 -1.70 1.10 -22.91
N ALA A 43 -0.38 1.02 -22.75
CA ALA A 43 0.57 1.69 -23.65
C ALA A 43 0.54 1.12 -25.09
N PHE A 44 0.10 -0.11 -25.31
CA PHE A 44 0.04 -0.69 -26.66
C PHE A 44 -1.37 -0.67 -27.26
N CYS A 45 -2.42 -0.82 -26.45
CA CYS A 45 -3.79 -1.05 -26.91
C CYS A 45 -4.79 0.05 -26.51
N GLY A 46 -4.34 1.11 -25.85
CA GLY A 46 -5.23 2.15 -25.29
C GLY A 46 -5.82 3.16 -26.30
N GLU A 47 -5.74 2.92 -27.60
CA GLU A 47 -6.38 3.78 -28.61
C GLU A 47 -7.92 3.66 -28.58
N ASP A 48 -8.43 2.52 -28.14
CA ASP A 48 -9.87 2.30 -27.93
C ASP A 48 -10.28 2.70 -26.50
N ALA A 49 -11.36 3.48 -26.40
CA ALA A 49 -11.94 3.91 -25.14
C ALA A 49 -12.45 2.74 -24.29
N VAL A 50 -13.05 1.71 -24.90
CA VAL A 50 -13.57 0.53 -24.21
C VAL A 50 -12.43 -0.26 -23.57
N VAL A 51 -11.35 -0.49 -24.32
CA VAL A 51 -10.15 -1.18 -23.81
C VAL A 51 -9.58 -0.41 -22.62
N THR A 52 -9.44 0.90 -22.76
CA THR A 52 -8.94 1.79 -21.70
C THR A 52 -9.76 1.69 -20.42
N VAL A 53 -11.09 1.79 -20.53
CA VAL A 53 -11.99 1.71 -19.37
C VAL A 53 -11.90 0.34 -18.69
N VAL A 54 -11.87 -0.75 -19.46
CA VAL A 54 -11.77 -2.10 -18.91
C VAL A 54 -10.44 -2.30 -18.20
N VAL A 55 -9.33 -1.88 -18.80
CA VAL A 55 -7.98 -2.01 -18.24
C VAL A 55 -7.84 -1.22 -16.94
N PHE A 56 -8.28 0.04 -16.90
CA PHE A 56 -8.23 0.85 -15.68
C PHE A 56 -9.15 0.29 -14.58
N THR A 57 -10.34 -0.17 -14.95
CA THR A 57 -11.29 -0.78 -13.99
C THR A 57 -10.70 -2.05 -13.39
N ALA A 58 -10.14 -2.94 -14.21
CA ALA A 58 -9.46 -4.15 -13.75
C ALA A 58 -8.25 -3.80 -12.88
N SER A 59 -7.46 -2.80 -13.26
CA SER A 59 -6.31 -2.33 -12.49
C SER A 59 -6.71 -1.87 -11.09
N LEU A 60 -7.71 -0.99 -10.98
CA LEU A 60 -8.24 -0.55 -9.68
C LEU A 60 -8.81 -1.70 -8.86
N PHE A 61 -9.52 -2.63 -9.52
CA PHE A 61 -10.05 -3.80 -8.85
C PHE A 61 -8.93 -4.62 -8.19
N PHE A 62 -7.87 -4.98 -8.93
CA PHE A 62 -6.76 -5.77 -8.38
C PHE A 62 -5.90 -4.99 -7.38
N ASN A 63 -5.72 -3.68 -7.58
CA ASN A 63 -5.03 -2.81 -6.62
C ASN A 63 -5.69 -2.89 -5.23
N GLY A 64 -7.00 -3.17 -5.14
CA GLY A 64 -7.68 -3.37 -3.86
C GLY A 64 -7.02 -4.41 -2.94
N ALA A 65 -6.21 -5.34 -3.45
CA ALA A 65 -5.44 -6.28 -2.64
C ALA A 65 -4.37 -5.60 -1.74
N VAL A 66 -4.06 -4.33 -1.98
CA VAL A 66 -3.15 -3.51 -1.17
C VAL A 66 -3.54 -3.44 0.31
N THR A 67 -4.85 -3.54 0.61
CA THR A 67 -5.35 -3.53 1.99
C THR A 67 -4.81 -4.69 2.80
N ALA A 68 -4.61 -5.85 2.18
CA ALA A 68 -4.05 -7.05 2.80
C ALA A 68 -2.51 -7.08 2.81
N GLY A 69 -1.88 -6.15 2.06
CA GLY A 69 -0.44 -6.01 1.91
C GLY A 69 0.12 -4.89 2.79
N TYR A 70 0.72 -3.86 2.18
CA TYR A 70 1.43 -2.82 2.91
C TYR A 70 0.53 -2.00 3.83
N LEU A 71 -0.78 -1.89 3.53
CA LEU A 71 -1.69 -1.12 4.37
C LEU A 71 -1.76 -1.76 5.76
N SER A 72 -2.07 -3.05 5.88
CA SER A 72 -2.02 -3.75 7.19
C SER A 72 -0.63 -3.79 7.82
N ASN A 73 0.44 -3.66 7.05
CA ASN A 73 1.82 -3.80 7.54
C ASN A 73 2.21 -2.77 8.61
N GLY A 74 1.63 -1.56 8.59
CA GLY A 74 1.89 -0.56 9.64
C GLY A 74 1.41 -1.01 11.03
N LEU A 75 0.28 -1.74 11.08
CA LEU A 75 -0.24 -2.33 12.31
C LEU A 75 0.60 -3.53 12.76
N ASP A 76 1.16 -4.29 11.81
CA ASP A 76 2.03 -5.43 12.13
C ASP A 76 3.38 -4.98 12.72
N ILE A 77 3.93 -3.86 12.22
CA ILE A 77 5.22 -3.28 12.64
C ILE A 77 5.14 -2.58 14.00
N ALA A 78 4.17 -1.69 14.20
CA ALA A 78 4.08 -0.86 15.40
C ALA A 78 2.62 -0.44 15.67
N PRO A 79 1.82 -1.30 16.31
CA PRO A 79 0.43 -1.01 16.64
C PRO A 79 0.22 0.34 17.34
N ASN A 80 1.09 0.70 18.30
CA ASN A 80 0.97 1.90 19.13
C ASN A 80 1.22 3.20 18.36
N PHE A 81 2.03 3.14 17.30
CA PHE A 81 2.41 4.28 16.48
C PHE A 81 1.83 4.20 15.06
N SER A 82 0.94 3.25 14.80
CA SER A 82 0.42 2.95 13.47
C SER A 82 -0.23 4.18 12.83
N GLY A 83 -1.05 4.93 13.58
CA GLY A 83 -1.66 6.17 13.13
C GLY A 83 -0.63 7.22 12.68
N THR A 84 0.44 7.41 13.44
CA THR A 84 1.52 8.37 13.09
C THR A 84 2.27 7.92 11.84
N ILE A 85 2.60 6.64 11.72
CA ILE A 85 3.27 6.07 10.54
C ILE A 85 2.40 6.27 9.30
N PHE A 86 1.11 5.95 9.40
CA PHE A 86 0.16 6.17 8.32
C PHE A 86 0.01 7.65 7.96
N GLY A 87 -0.02 8.54 8.95
CA GLY A 87 -0.07 9.98 8.73
C GLY A 87 1.11 10.45 7.89
N MET A 88 2.34 10.11 8.30
CA MET A 88 3.56 10.44 7.55
C MET A 88 3.56 9.85 6.14
N ALA A 89 3.14 8.59 5.99
CA ALA A 89 3.04 7.93 4.69
C ALA A 89 2.03 8.63 3.76
N ASN A 90 0.91 9.11 4.29
CA ASN A 90 -0.09 9.85 3.52
C ASN A 90 0.41 11.24 3.12
N THR A 91 1.20 11.92 3.96
CA THR A 91 1.83 13.19 3.61
C THR A 91 2.80 13.03 2.44
N LEU A 92 3.66 12.02 2.49
CA LEU A 92 4.57 11.67 1.39
C LEU A 92 3.79 11.30 0.11
N SER A 93 2.72 10.53 0.26
CA SER A 93 1.85 10.14 -0.87
C SER A 93 1.15 11.36 -1.50
N SER A 94 0.72 12.33 -0.69
CA SER A 94 0.10 13.57 -1.16
C SER A 94 1.07 14.43 -1.95
N PHE A 95 2.34 14.50 -1.50
CA PHE A 95 3.39 15.17 -2.26
C PHE A 95 3.65 14.48 -3.61
N GLY A 96 3.69 13.14 -3.62
CA GLY A 96 3.77 12.35 -4.86
C GLY A 96 2.57 12.61 -5.80
N GLY A 97 1.37 12.74 -5.25
CA GLY A 97 0.16 13.11 -6.00
C GLY A 97 0.27 14.49 -6.64
N TRP A 98 0.70 15.50 -5.87
CA TRP A 98 0.96 16.83 -6.40
C TRP A 98 1.98 16.81 -7.54
N LEU A 99 3.11 16.12 -7.37
CA LEU A 99 4.13 15.99 -8.40
C LEU A 99 3.61 15.29 -9.66
N SER A 100 2.86 14.19 -9.48
CA SER A 100 2.24 13.43 -10.58
C SER A 100 1.33 14.32 -11.44
N THR A 101 0.46 15.11 -10.82
CA THR A 101 -0.43 16.02 -11.58
C THR A 101 0.34 17.07 -12.39
N LYS A 102 1.46 17.58 -11.86
CA LYS A 102 2.32 18.53 -12.60
C LYS A 102 2.99 17.87 -13.81
N ILE A 103 3.50 16.65 -13.65
CA ILE A 103 4.12 15.88 -14.73
C ILE A 103 3.10 15.65 -15.85
N VAL A 104 1.92 15.12 -15.50
CA VAL A 104 0.85 14.86 -16.50
C VAL A 104 0.40 16.15 -17.19
N ALA A 105 0.27 17.25 -16.44
CA ALA A 105 -0.10 18.54 -17.02
C ALA A 105 0.91 19.01 -18.07
N ILE A 106 2.21 18.89 -17.79
CA ILE A 106 3.27 19.30 -18.76
C ILE A 106 3.27 18.39 -19.98
N LEU A 107 3.15 17.07 -19.79
CA LEU A 107 3.18 16.09 -20.88
C LEU A 107 1.96 16.18 -21.82
N THR A 108 0.83 16.68 -21.32
CA THR A 108 -0.44 16.71 -22.08
C THR A 108 -0.90 18.13 -22.50
N ASN A 109 -0.17 19.18 -22.11
CA ASN A 109 -0.60 20.58 -22.31
C ASN A 109 -0.82 20.97 -23.77
N GLU A 110 0.09 20.53 -24.66
CA GLU A 110 0.12 21.00 -26.06
C GLU A 110 -0.67 20.08 -27.01
N GLN A 111 -0.71 18.77 -26.73
CA GLN A 111 -1.33 17.77 -27.59
C GLN A 111 -1.88 16.59 -26.78
N GLN A 112 -3.22 16.46 -26.76
CA GLN A 112 -3.94 15.34 -26.13
C GLN A 112 -3.95 14.11 -27.05
N THR A 113 -2.78 13.72 -27.56
CA THR A 113 -2.65 12.55 -28.44
C THR A 113 -2.31 11.30 -27.63
N PHE A 114 -2.69 10.13 -28.15
CA PHE A 114 -2.36 8.85 -27.53
C PHE A 114 -0.85 8.66 -27.37
N ALA A 115 -0.05 9.20 -28.30
CA ALA A 115 1.41 9.17 -28.23
C ALA A 115 1.98 9.87 -26.98
N GLN A 116 1.39 10.98 -26.53
CA GLN A 116 1.81 11.65 -25.29
C GLN A 116 1.40 10.86 -24.05
N TRP A 117 0.17 10.32 -24.05
CA TRP A 117 -0.33 9.46 -22.97
C TRP A 117 0.49 8.18 -22.80
N ARG A 118 1.09 7.66 -23.88
CA ARG A 118 2.04 6.56 -23.83
C ARG A 118 3.20 6.83 -22.87
N TYR A 119 3.77 8.03 -22.89
CA TYR A 119 4.86 8.39 -21.97
C TYR A 119 4.37 8.39 -20.52
N VAL A 120 3.15 8.87 -20.26
CA VAL A 120 2.54 8.82 -18.92
C VAL A 120 2.41 7.37 -18.45
N PHE A 121 1.92 6.47 -19.30
CA PHE A 121 1.79 5.05 -18.95
C PHE A 121 3.16 4.40 -18.67
N TRP A 122 4.21 4.71 -19.43
CA TRP A 122 5.55 4.23 -19.14
C TRP A 122 6.11 4.74 -17.82
N ILE A 123 5.85 6.00 -17.45
CA ILE A 123 6.21 6.55 -16.14
C ILE A 123 5.48 5.80 -15.02
N LEU A 124 4.19 5.47 -15.20
CA LEU A 124 3.43 4.68 -14.23
C LEU A 124 4.03 3.28 -14.06
N VAL A 125 4.37 2.59 -15.16
CA VAL A 125 5.02 1.27 -15.12
C VAL A 125 6.32 1.34 -14.32
N GLY A 126 7.17 2.34 -14.61
CA GLY A 126 8.43 2.54 -13.89
C GLY A 126 8.22 2.80 -12.39
N THR A 127 7.23 3.63 -12.06
CA THR A 127 6.90 3.96 -10.66
C THR A 127 6.39 2.74 -9.89
N TYR A 128 5.49 1.95 -10.49
CA TYR A 128 5.01 0.71 -9.87
C TYR A 128 6.13 -0.32 -9.70
N ALA A 129 6.99 -0.50 -10.71
CA ALA A 129 8.11 -1.43 -10.63
C ALA A 129 9.13 -1.02 -9.55
N ALA A 130 9.48 0.27 -9.50
CA ALA A 130 10.37 0.81 -8.47
C ALA A 130 9.77 0.66 -7.06
N GLY A 131 8.48 1.00 -6.89
CA GLY A 131 7.78 0.83 -5.62
C GLY A 131 7.72 -0.64 -5.16
N ALA A 132 7.43 -1.56 -6.09
CA ALA A 132 7.43 -2.99 -5.80
C ALA A 132 8.83 -3.49 -5.39
N LEU A 133 9.88 -3.05 -6.09
CA LEU A 133 11.25 -3.44 -5.79
C LEU A 133 11.69 -2.93 -4.42
N VAL A 134 11.45 -1.65 -4.13
CA VAL A 134 11.78 -1.04 -2.83
C VAL A 134 11.07 -1.77 -1.70
N TYR A 135 9.77 -2.07 -1.85
CA TYR A 135 9.02 -2.79 -0.83
C TYR A 135 9.47 -4.24 -0.66
N LEU A 136 9.82 -4.93 -1.76
CA LEU A 136 10.35 -6.30 -1.70
C LEU A 136 11.68 -6.36 -0.96
N LEU A 137 12.57 -5.41 -1.19
CA LEU A 137 13.89 -5.35 -0.57
C LEU A 137 13.83 -4.90 0.89
N LEU A 138 13.10 -3.82 1.19
CA LEU A 138 13.14 -3.15 2.49
C LEU A 138 11.94 -3.50 3.41
N GLY A 139 10.87 -4.07 2.88
CA GLY A 139 9.67 -4.36 3.66
C GLY A 139 9.93 -5.40 4.74
N SER A 140 9.38 -5.17 5.94
CA SER A 140 9.29 -6.13 7.03
C SER A 140 7.89 -6.07 7.64
N GLY A 141 7.39 -7.21 8.14
CA GLY A 141 6.14 -7.33 8.89
C GLY A 141 6.36 -7.80 10.33
N GLU A 142 7.58 -7.63 10.86
CA GLU A 142 7.92 -7.98 12.24
C GLU A 142 7.71 -6.78 13.18
N LEU A 143 7.30 -7.09 14.41
CA LEU A 143 7.11 -6.10 15.46
C LEU A 143 8.44 -5.39 15.77
N GLN A 144 8.45 -4.07 15.69
CA GLN A 144 9.66 -3.29 15.90
C GLN A 144 9.91 -3.03 17.38
N ARG A 145 11.19 -2.97 17.77
CA ARG A 145 11.64 -2.81 19.16
C ARG A 145 11.16 -1.51 19.81
N TRP A 146 10.98 -0.45 19.03
CA TRP A 146 10.51 0.86 19.51
C TRP A 146 8.99 0.93 19.66
N ASN A 147 8.26 -0.17 19.41
CA ASN A 147 6.82 -0.22 19.65
C ASN A 147 6.45 -0.26 21.16
N SER A 148 7.36 -0.67 22.04
CA SER A 148 7.12 -0.72 23.49
C SER A 148 7.12 0.70 24.08
N VAL A 149 6.01 1.06 24.74
CA VAL A 149 5.81 2.37 25.42
C VAL A 149 6.12 2.27 26.93
N GLU A 150 6.50 1.09 27.42
CA GLU A 150 6.38 0.72 28.86
C GLU A 150 7.55 1.12 29.79
N GLU A 151 8.44 2.06 29.46
CA GLU A 151 9.41 2.55 30.48
C GLU A 151 9.46 4.07 30.67
N GLU A 152 8.96 4.90 29.75
CA GLU A 152 8.96 6.36 29.93
C GLU A 152 7.64 6.93 30.49
N ALA A 153 6.53 6.18 30.42
CA ALA A 153 5.22 6.64 30.89
C ALA A 153 5.05 6.66 32.42
N VAL A 154 5.98 6.08 33.19
CA VAL A 154 5.93 6.10 34.66
C VAL A 154 6.36 7.47 35.23
N ASN A 155 7.04 8.34 34.45
CA ASN A 155 7.57 9.62 34.96
C ASN A 155 7.07 10.90 34.26
N GLY A 156 6.17 10.85 33.30
CA GLY A 156 5.70 12.08 32.65
C GLY A 156 4.38 11.90 31.90
N GLY A 157 3.29 12.39 32.51
CA GLY A 157 1.93 12.21 32.00
C GLY A 157 1.71 12.80 30.59
N SER A 158 1.56 11.93 29.60
CA SER A 158 0.82 12.24 28.39
C SER A 158 -0.27 11.18 28.16
N LYS A 159 -1.53 11.63 28.17
CA LYS A 159 -2.73 10.78 28.10
C LYS A 159 -3.02 10.23 26.69
N GLU A 160 -2.17 10.51 25.70
CA GLU A 160 -2.47 10.28 24.29
C GLU A 160 -2.16 8.85 23.79
N MET A 161 -1.55 7.99 24.60
CA MET A 161 -1.14 6.63 24.20
C MET A 161 -1.69 5.55 25.14
N GLN A 162 -3.01 5.43 25.22
CA GLN A 162 -3.62 4.22 25.81
C GLN A 162 -3.80 3.15 24.72
N PRO A 163 -3.40 1.89 24.97
CA PRO A 163 -3.56 0.82 23.99
C PRO A 163 -5.05 0.49 23.76
N LEU A 164 -5.44 0.30 22.50
CA LEU A 164 -6.83 0.02 22.09
C LEU A 164 -7.38 -1.35 22.53
N LYS A 165 -6.57 -2.22 23.15
CA LYS A 165 -7.03 -3.44 23.82
C LYS A 165 -6.63 -3.38 25.28
N LYS A 166 -7.64 -3.21 26.15
CA LYS A 166 -7.51 -3.65 27.54
C LYS A 166 -7.45 -5.17 27.52
N ASP A 167 -6.43 -5.74 28.14
CA ASP A 167 -6.35 -7.18 28.38
C ASP A 167 -7.60 -7.62 29.14
N GLU A 168 -8.42 -8.42 28.47
CA GLU A 168 -9.67 -8.99 28.99
C GLU A 168 -9.39 -10.17 29.94
N LYS A 169 -8.35 -10.07 30.77
CA LYS A 169 -7.91 -11.12 31.71
C LYS A 169 -8.01 -10.76 33.19
N GLU A 170 -8.45 -9.55 33.55
CA GLU A 170 -8.61 -9.14 34.96
C GLU A 170 -10.05 -9.12 35.51
N VAL A 171 -11.05 -9.65 34.78
CA VAL A 171 -12.45 -9.68 35.26
C VAL A 171 -12.89 -11.08 35.76
N LEU A 172 -11.96 -12.02 35.92
CA LEU A 172 -12.25 -13.35 36.48
C LEU A 172 -11.33 -13.72 37.66
N ALA A 173 -11.11 -12.76 38.57
CA ALA A 173 -10.63 -13.02 39.92
C ALA A 173 -11.66 -12.56 40.94
#